data_AF-R1DCF8-F1
#
_entry.id   AF-R1DCF8-F1
#
_cell.length_a   1.000
_cell.length_b   1.000
_cell.length_c   1.000
_cell.angle_alpha   90.00
_cell.angle_beta   90.00
_cell.angle_gamma   90.00
#
_symmetry.space_group_name_H-M   'P 1'
#
loop_
_entity.id
_entity.type
_entity.pdbx_description
1 polymer ?
#
loop_
_entity_poly.entity_id
_entity_poly.type
_entity_poly.pdbx_seq_one_letter_code
_entity_poly.pdbx_strand_id
1 'polypeptide(L)'
;MWCSAQDVAATFAGLSLWLAAVRASGHLASASLTVAPTPAFVLTALSVSSSYIVYSLVWFNAAKFAAACQRAPLGLLGVDAVGVFQTLVLAFKLGQQLALLLWAAHAAGADASSPHAVVHALATLLASFCADPGRLAVAAVLMGAGQTLNAGIYAAIGRDGVYYGFKLGAPVPWCSGFPFNLGFRHPQYVGGTLSQYAVFLALSSPATCRAGLLPLLAWWSVNYAAMSWVEA
;
A
#
# COMPACT_ATOMS: atom_id res chain seq x y z
N MET A 1 21.19 -6.27 -10.39
CA MET A 1 20.81 -4.87 -10.72
C MET A 1 19.30 -4.76 -10.47
N TRP A 2 18.85 -5.01 -9.25
CA TRP A 2 18.62 -4.03 -8.15
C TRP A 2 17.65 -2.93 -8.59
N CYS A 3 16.57 -2.75 -7.83
CA CYS A 3 15.59 -1.66 -7.93
C CYS A 3 16.26 -0.38 -8.47
N SER A 4 15.64 0.30 -9.44
CA SER A 4 16.31 1.47 -10.03
C SER A 4 16.68 2.46 -8.91
N ALA A 5 17.84 3.11 -9.00
CA ALA A 5 18.25 4.07 -7.99
C ALA A 5 17.17 5.15 -7.79
N GLN A 6 16.41 5.45 -8.85
CA GLN A 6 15.25 6.31 -8.88
C GLN A 6 14.11 5.80 -7.99
N ASP A 7 13.73 4.52 -8.06
CA ASP A 7 12.65 3.94 -7.24
C ASP A 7 12.97 4.06 -5.75
N VAL A 8 14.22 3.73 -5.39
CA VAL A 8 14.73 3.81 -4.01
C VAL A 8 14.72 5.27 -3.54
N ALA A 9 15.30 6.18 -4.35
CA ALA A 9 15.37 7.60 -4.01
C ALA A 9 13.97 8.20 -3.78
N ALA A 10 13.01 7.92 -4.67
CA ALA A 10 11.64 8.42 -4.53
C ALA A 10 10.95 7.88 -3.26
N THR A 11 11.15 6.60 -2.95
CA THR A 11 10.60 5.98 -1.74
C THR A 11 11.16 6.64 -0.47
N PHE A 12 12.49 6.81 -0.37
CA PHE A 12 13.11 7.43 0.80
C PHE A 12 12.83 8.94 0.91
N ALA A 13 12.70 9.64 -0.23
CA ALA A 13 12.25 11.03 -0.24
C ALA A 13 10.84 11.16 0.31
N GLY A 14 9.91 10.28 -0.11
CA GLY A 14 8.57 10.21 0.44
C GLY A 14 8.54 9.94 1.95
N LEU A 15 9.37 9.00 2.42
CA LEU A 15 9.49 8.70 3.85
C LEU A 15 10.05 9.87 4.64
N SER A 16 11.01 10.60 4.07
CA SER A 16 11.60 11.80 4.69
C SER A 16 10.57 12.93 4.82
N LEU A 17 9.74 13.14 3.80
CA LEU A 17 8.61 14.08 3.87
C LEU A 17 7.61 13.66 4.94
N TRP A 18 7.29 12.37 5.03
CA TRP A 18 6.42 11.83 6.07
C TRP A 18 6.98 12.10 7.47
N LEU A 19 8.25 11.77 7.71
CA LEU A 19 8.92 11.98 9.00
C LEU A 19 8.98 13.46 9.37
N ALA A 20 9.26 14.33 8.40
CA ALA A 20 9.27 15.78 8.61
C ALA A 20 7.89 16.30 9.04
N ALA A 21 6.81 15.85 8.38
CA ALA A 21 5.44 16.22 8.73
C ALA A 21 5.08 15.74 10.15
N VAL A 22 5.34 14.47 10.46
CA VAL A 22 5.04 13.89 11.80
C VAL A 22 5.87 14.55 12.91
N ARG A 23 7.10 14.97 12.61
CA ARG A 23 7.94 15.74 13.53
C ARG A 23 7.37 17.13 13.77
N ALA A 24 6.96 17.83 12.72
CA ALA A 24 6.39 19.18 12.81
C ALA A 24 5.12 19.22 13.68
N SER A 25 4.30 18.15 13.61
CA SER A 25 3.10 17.99 14.45
C SER A 25 3.39 17.56 15.89
N GLY A 26 4.65 17.37 16.28
CA GLY A 26 5.03 16.87 17.61
C GLY A 26 4.72 15.38 17.86
N HIS A 27 4.09 14.70 16.91
CA HIS A 27 3.69 13.29 17.03
C HIS A 27 4.90 12.34 17.07
N LEU A 28 6.01 12.73 16.46
CA LEU A 28 7.24 11.92 16.45
C LEU A 28 7.81 11.69 17.85
N ALA A 29 7.60 12.62 18.79
CA ALA A 29 8.03 12.44 20.19
C ALA A 29 7.33 11.25 20.88
N SER A 30 6.16 10.85 20.37
CA SER A 30 5.41 9.68 20.81
C SER A 30 5.69 8.43 19.98
N ALA A 31 6.52 8.51 18.94
CA ALA A 31 6.81 7.37 18.09
C ALA A 31 7.76 6.40 18.79
N SER A 32 7.40 5.12 18.77
CA SER A 32 8.31 4.06 19.19
C SER A 32 8.87 3.33 17.97
N LEU A 33 10.19 3.12 17.96
CA LEU A 33 10.86 2.26 16.96
C LEU A 33 10.69 0.77 17.28
N THR A 34 10.34 0.45 18.53
CA THR A 34 10.07 -0.90 19.00
C THR A 34 8.65 -0.98 19.53
N VAL A 35 7.93 -2.05 19.20
CA VAL A 35 6.58 -2.27 19.72
C VAL A 35 6.45 -3.71 20.19
N ALA A 36 5.79 -3.91 21.32
CA ALA A 36 5.37 -5.25 21.71
C ALA A 36 4.45 -5.81 20.60
N PRO A 37 4.65 -7.06 20.15
CA PRO A 37 3.87 -7.64 19.06
C PRO A 37 2.47 -8.00 19.57
N THR A 38 1.62 -6.99 19.76
CA THR A 38 0.23 -7.21 20.15
C THR A 38 -0.49 -8.01 19.06
N PRO A 39 -1.52 -8.80 19.41
CA PRO A 39 -2.27 -9.56 18.40
C PRO A 39 -2.79 -8.67 17.26
N ALA A 40 -3.30 -7.47 17.58
CA ALA A 40 -3.78 -6.51 16.60
C ALA A 40 -2.65 -6.04 15.66
N PHE A 41 -1.46 -5.74 16.19
CA PHE A 41 -0.32 -5.34 15.37
C PHE A 41 0.13 -6.47 14.43
N VAL A 42 0.27 -7.68 14.95
CA VAL A 42 0.71 -8.86 14.18
C VAL A 42 -0.29 -9.19 13.08
N LEU A 43 -1.59 -9.20 13.39
CA LEU A 43 -2.64 -9.45 12.40
C LEU A 43 -2.63 -8.41 11.28
N THR A 44 -2.44 -7.13 11.62
CA THR A 44 -2.29 -6.07 10.61
C THR A 44 -1.04 -6.26 9.78
N ALA A 45 0.12 -6.57 10.39
CA ALA A 45 1.35 -6.82 9.65
C ALA A 45 1.23 -8.02 8.68
N LEU A 46 0.58 -9.11 9.11
CA LEU A 46 0.29 -10.27 8.26
C LEU A 46 -0.69 -9.93 7.13
N SER A 47 -1.74 -9.16 7.43
CA SER A 47 -2.66 -8.65 6.42
C SER A 47 -1.92 -7.80 5.39
N VAL A 48 -1.02 -6.91 5.82
CA VAL A 48 -0.13 -6.15 4.94
C VAL A 48 0.70 -7.07 4.05
N SER A 49 1.25 -8.17 4.56
CA SER A 49 2.02 -9.08 3.70
C SER A 49 1.17 -9.90 2.72
N SER A 50 -0.10 -10.13 3.02
CA SER A 50 -0.96 -11.05 2.25
C SER A 50 -1.07 -10.70 0.75
N SER A 51 -1.22 -9.42 0.37
CA SER A 51 -1.28 -9.07 -1.06
C SER A 51 0.03 -9.42 -1.77
N TYR A 52 1.17 -9.16 -1.14
CA TYR A 52 2.49 -9.41 -1.74
C TYR A 52 2.77 -10.90 -1.89
N ILE A 53 2.25 -11.72 -0.97
CA ILE A 53 2.24 -13.18 -1.10
C ILE A 53 1.42 -13.59 -2.33
N VAL A 54 0.23 -13.02 -2.53
CA VAL A 54 -0.60 -13.32 -3.71
C VAL A 54 0.11 -12.92 -5.01
N TYR A 55 0.72 -11.73 -5.06
CA TYR A 55 1.55 -11.31 -6.19
C TYR A 55 2.68 -12.33 -6.45
N SER A 56 3.45 -12.71 -5.42
CA SER A 56 4.53 -13.70 -5.55
C SER A 56 4.04 -15.05 -6.06
N LEU A 57 2.93 -15.57 -5.52
CA LEU A 57 2.37 -16.86 -5.92
C LEU A 57 2.01 -16.86 -7.41
N VAL A 58 1.36 -15.81 -7.90
CA VAL A 58 1.01 -15.67 -9.33
C VAL A 58 2.28 -15.46 -10.17
N TRP A 59 3.23 -14.66 -9.71
CA TRP A 59 4.49 -14.42 -10.42
C TRP A 59 5.27 -15.70 -10.72
N PHE A 60 5.41 -16.58 -9.73
CA PHE A 60 6.17 -17.83 -9.84
C PHE A 60 5.35 -19.00 -10.42
N ASN A 61 4.01 -18.97 -10.36
CA ASN A 61 3.15 -20.08 -10.78
C ASN A 61 2.10 -19.67 -11.82
N ALA A 62 2.41 -18.68 -12.67
CA ALA A 62 1.46 -18.07 -13.61
C ALA A 62 0.65 -19.09 -14.44
N ALA A 63 1.30 -20.12 -15.02
CA ALA A 63 0.60 -21.14 -15.80
C ALA A 63 -0.37 -21.98 -14.96
N LYS A 64 0.03 -22.37 -13.74
CA LYS A 64 -0.84 -23.12 -12.82
C LYS A 64 -2.00 -22.26 -12.34
N PHE A 65 -1.74 -20.98 -12.06
CA PHE A 65 -2.77 -20.01 -11.69
C PHE A 65 -3.77 -19.80 -12.81
N ALA A 66 -3.31 -19.59 -14.06
CA ALA A 66 -4.17 -19.45 -15.22
C ALA A 66 -5.05 -20.70 -15.43
N ALA A 67 -4.49 -21.91 -15.28
CA ALA A 67 -5.25 -23.15 -15.34
C ALA A 67 -6.27 -23.28 -14.19
N ALA A 68 -5.93 -22.81 -12.98
CA ALA A 68 -6.85 -22.81 -11.85
C ALA A 68 -8.00 -21.81 -12.02
N CYS A 69 -7.77 -20.67 -12.69
CA CYS A 69 -8.80 -19.68 -13.01
C CYS A 69 -9.89 -20.21 -13.96
N GLN A 70 -9.65 -21.31 -14.67
CA GLN A 70 -10.66 -21.94 -15.52
C GLN A 70 -11.70 -22.76 -14.73
N ARG A 71 -11.56 -22.86 -13.39
CA ARG A 71 -12.42 -23.67 -12.52
C ARG A 71 -12.96 -22.86 -11.36
N ALA A 72 -14.14 -23.24 -10.87
CA ALA A 72 -14.69 -22.68 -9.64
C ALA A 72 -13.83 -23.10 -8.42
N PRO A 73 -13.71 -22.24 -7.39
CA PRO A 73 -14.36 -20.93 -7.28
C PRO A 73 -13.60 -19.77 -7.96
N LEU A 74 -12.34 -19.96 -8.36
CA LEU A 74 -11.50 -18.86 -8.88
C LEU A 74 -12.04 -18.24 -10.17
N GLY A 75 -12.55 -19.04 -11.09
CA GLY A 75 -13.14 -18.54 -12.34
C GLY A 75 -14.40 -17.68 -12.16
N LEU A 76 -15.00 -17.66 -10.96
CA LEU A 76 -16.12 -16.77 -10.66
C LEU A 76 -15.68 -15.33 -10.38
N LEU A 77 -14.37 -15.10 -10.16
CA LEU A 77 -13.82 -13.80 -9.78
C LEU A 77 -13.45 -12.92 -10.98
N GLY A 78 -13.50 -13.45 -12.20
CA GLY A 78 -13.11 -12.71 -13.40
C GLY A 78 -13.31 -13.50 -14.69
N VAL A 79 -13.39 -12.78 -15.80
CA VAL A 79 -13.60 -13.37 -17.14
C VAL A 79 -12.36 -14.10 -17.65
N ASP A 80 -11.17 -13.57 -17.33
CA ASP A 80 -9.86 -14.11 -17.69
C ASP A 80 -8.96 -14.18 -16.44
N ALA A 81 -7.80 -14.84 -16.56
CA ALA A 81 -6.86 -14.99 -15.44
C ALA A 81 -6.37 -13.62 -14.90
N VAL A 82 -6.25 -12.62 -15.77
CA VAL A 82 -5.90 -11.24 -15.40
C VAL A 82 -6.98 -10.62 -14.52
N GLY A 83 -8.25 -10.76 -14.91
CA GLY A 83 -9.40 -10.28 -14.16
C GLY A 83 -9.56 -10.98 -12.81
N VAL A 84 -9.36 -12.30 -12.76
CA VAL A 84 -9.32 -13.04 -11.48
C VAL A 84 -8.21 -12.50 -10.58
N PHE A 85 -7.01 -12.28 -11.11
CA PHE A 85 -5.89 -11.72 -10.36
C PHE A 85 -6.17 -10.30 -9.87
N GLN A 86 -6.73 -9.42 -10.71
CA GLN A 86 -7.17 -8.09 -10.32
C GLN A 86 -8.15 -8.14 -9.14
N THR A 87 -9.19 -8.97 -9.23
CA THR A 87 -10.21 -9.10 -8.18
C THR A 87 -9.60 -9.58 -6.87
N LEU A 88 -8.70 -10.57 -6.91
CA LEU A 88 -7.97 -11.03 -5.74
C LEU A 88 -7.13 -9.90 -5.14
N VAL A 89 -6.31 -9.22 -5.94
CA VAL A 89 -5.47 -8.11 -5.47
C VAL A 89 -6.32 -7.00 -4.85
N LEU A 90 -7.45 -6.65 -5.46
CA LEU A 90 -8.37 -5.65 -4.91
C LEU A 90 -8.92 -6.10 -3.56
N ALA A 91 -9.40 -7.35 -3.45
CA ALA A 91 -9.92 -7.90 -2.20
C ALA A 91 -8.86 -7.88 -1.08
N PHE A 92 -7.63 -8.30 -1.37
CA PHE A 92 -6.54 -8.26 -0.41
C PHE A 92 -6.12 -6.82 -0.05
N LYS A 93 -6.07 -5.90 -1.01
CA LYS A 93 -5.80 -4.47 -0.72
C LYS A 93 -6.88 -3.83 0.14
N LEU A 94 -8.15 -4.15 -0.09
CA LEU A 94 -9.25 -3.69 0.76
C LEU A 94 -9.13 -4.27 2.17
N GLY A 95 -8.81 -5.56 2.29
CA GLY A 95 -8.54 -6.22 3.57
C GLY A 95 -7.37 -5.57 4.33
N GLN A 96 -6.31 -5.16 3.63
CA GLN A 96 -5.18 -4.43 4.21
C GLN A 96 -5.57 -3.08 4.76
N GLN A 97 -6.32 -2.28 3.99
CA GLN A 97 -6.77 -0.97 4.47
C GLN A 97 -7.73 -1.12 5.64
N LEU A 98 -8.64 -2.09 5.59
CA LEU A 98 -9.55 -2.37 6.69
C LEU A 98 -8.78 -2.79 7.96
N ALA A 99 -7.81 -3.70 7.85
CA ALA A 99 -6.98 -4.11 8.99
C ALA A 99 -6.19 -2.93 9.58
N LEU A 100 -5.63 -2.07 8.73
CA LEU A 100 -4.92 -0.85 9.18
C LEU A 100 -5.86 0.12 9.90
N LEU A 101 -7.06 0.35 9.37
CA LEU A 101 -8.06 1.24 9.98
C LEU A 101 -8.56 0.69 11.32
N LEU A 102 -8.89 -0.60 11.39
CA LEU A 102 -9.31 -1.25 12.64
C LEU A 102 -8.20 -1.21 13.69
N TRP A 103 -6.96 -1.46 13.29
CA TRP A 103 -5.80 -1.32 14.17
C TRP A 103 -5.62 0.12 14.64
N ALA A 104 -5.76 1.11 13.77
CA ALA A 104 -5.62 2.52 14.14
C ALA A 104 -6.72 2.98 15.11
N ALA A 105 -7.96 2.54 14.90
CA ALA A 105 -9.07 2.78 15.82
C ALA A 105 -8.80 2.14 17.18
N HIS A 106 -8.37 0.88 17.21
CA HIS A 106 -8.00 0.18 18.44
C HIS A 106 -6.85 0.87 19.18
N ALA A 107 -5.81 1.28 18.45
CA ALA A 107 -4.68 2.04 18.99
C ALA A 107 -5.10 3.41 19.56
N ALA A 108 -6.15 4.01 19.01
CA ALA A 108 -6.78 5.23 19.53
C ALA A 108 -7.74 4.96 20.71
N GLY A 109 -7.84 3.72 21.19
CA GLY A 109 -8.64 3.33 22.36
C GLY A 109 -10.05 2.87 22.05
N ALA A 110 -10.41 2.63 20.78
CA ALA A 110 -11.72 2.10 20.43
C ALA A 110 -11.90 0.66 20.90
N ASP A 111 -13.08 0.38 21.45
CA ASP A 111 -13.56 -0.99 21.64
C ASP A 111 -13.96 -1.58 20.28
N ALA A 112 -13.25 -2.63 19.87
CA ALA A 112 -13.46 -3.30 18.58
C ALA A 112 -14.83 -4.00 18.48
N SER A 113 -15.50 -4.27 19.61
CA SER A 113 -16.85 -4.87 19.63
C SER A 113 -17.96 -3.86 19.33
N SER A 114 -17.65 -2.55 19.35
CA SER A 114 -18.61 -1.48 19.10
C SER A 114 -18.30 -0.75 17.78
N PRO A 115 -19.10 -0.98 16.72
CA PRO A 115 -18.92 -0.28 15.44
C PRO A 115 -18.95 1.25 15.59
N HIS A 116 -19.78 1.77 16.50
CA HIS A 116 -19.85 3.21 16.78
C HIS A 116 -18.54 3.75 17.39
N ALA A 117 -17.91 2.99 18.30
CA ALA A 117 -16.62 3.38 18.87
C ALA A 117 -15.52 3.42 17.82
N VAL A 118 -15.48 2.41 16.93
CA VAL A 118 -14.53 2.37 15.80
C VAL A 118 -14.71 3.57 14.88
N VAL A 119 -15.94 3.86 14.45
CA VAL A 119 -16.24 5.00 13.58
C VAL A 119 -15.87 6.33 14.25
N HIS A 120 -16.19 6.49 15.53
CA HIS A 120 -15.86 7.71 16.28
C HIS A 120 -14.34 7.93 16.40
N ALA A 121 -13.57 6.87 16.69
CA ALA A 121 -12.12 6.95 16.75
C ALA A 121 -11.51 7.34 15.39
N LEU A 122 -11.96 6.73 14.30
CA LEU A 122 -11.51 7.07 12.94
C LEU A 122 -11.88 8.51 12.56
N ALA A 123 -13.09 8.96 12.88
CA ALA A 123 -13.52 10.34 12.64
C ALA A 123 -12.66 11.34 13.42
N THR A 124 -12.27 11.00 14.64
CA THR A 124 -11.38 11.84 15.48
C THR A 124 -9.97 11.92 14.91
N LEU A 125 -9.41 10.80 14.46
CA LEU A 125 -8.11 10.77 13.76
C LEU A 125 -8.15 11.63 12.50
N LEU A 126 -9.21 11.51 11.69
CA LEU A 126 -9.40 12.30 10.47
C LEU A 126 -9.56 13.79 10.78
N ALA A 127 -10.35 14.15 11.80
CA ALA A 127 -10.50 15.55 12.22
C ALA A 127 -9.17 16.15 12.69
N SER A 128 -8.39 15.40 13.48
CA SER A 128 -7.05 15.81 13.91
C SER A 128 -6.09 15.99 12.73
N PHE A 129 -6.16 15.12 11.72
CA PHE A 129 -5.38 15.26 10.50
C PHE A 129 -5.77 16.50 9.70
N CYS A 130 -7.07 16.74 9.48
CA CYS A 130 -7.57 17.90 8.75
C CYS A 130 -7.28 19.23 9.47
N ALA A 131 -7.16 19.21 10.79
CA ALA A 131 -6.80 20.37 11.60
C ALA A 131 -5.30 20.74 11.53
N ASP A 132 -4.45 19.92 10.89
CA ASP A 132 -3.03 20.19 10.70
C ASP A 132 -2.72 20.46 9.21
N PRO A 133 -2.62 21.74 8.80
CA PRO A 133 -2.38 22.11 7.41
C PRO A 133 -1.05 21.57 6.85
N GLY A 134 -0.04 21.43 7.69
CA GLY A 134 1.28 20.92 7.28
C GLY A 134 1.21 19.44 6.91
N ARG A 135 0.56 18.62 7.75
CA ARG A 135 0.30 17.21 7.45
C ARG A 135 -0.59 17.05 6.23
N LEU A 136 -1.64 17.87 6.11
CA LEU A 136 -2.55 17.82 4.98
C LEU A 136 -1.83 18.14 3.66
N ALA A 137 -1.00 19.18 3.64
CA ALA A 137 -0.23 19.57 2.44
C ALA A 137 0.74 18.45 2.01
N VAL A 138 1.49 17.88 2.95
CA VAL A 138 2.41 16.77 2.64
C VAL A 138 1.66 15.52 2.17
N ALA A 139 0.55 15.17 2.82
CA ALA A 139 -0.29 14.06 2.38
C ALA A 139 -0.86 14.29 0.98
N ALA A 140 -1.30 15.51 0.65
CA ALA A 140 -1.79 15.86 -0.67
C ALA A 140 -0.70 15.73 -1.75
N VAL A 141 0.52 16.14 -1.47
CA VAL A 141 1.67 15.96 -2.38
C VAL A 141 1.98 14.47 -2.59
N LEU A 142 2.08 13.70 -1.50
CA LEU A 142 2.39 12.26 -1.56
C LEU A 142 1.28 11.48 -2.30
N MET A 143 0.02 11.74 -1.96
CA MET A 143 -1.13 11.12 -2.61
C MET A 143 -1.22 11.53 -4.08
N GLY A 144 -1.10 12.83 -4.37
CA GLY A 144 -1.15 13.36 -5.72
C GLY A 144 -0.07 12.74 -6.60
N ALA A 145 1.20 12.82 -6.20
CA ALA A 145 2.30 12.20 -6.92
C ALA A 145 2.09 10.68 -7.11
N GLY A 146 1.68 10.00 -6.04
CA GLY A 146 1.47 8.56 -6.07
C GLY A 146 0.36 8.11 -7.01
N GLN A 147 -0.78 8.81 -6.98
CA GLN A 147 -1.92 8.53 -7.84
C GLN A 147 -1.65 8.95 -9.29
N THR A 148 -0.93 10.05 -9.54
CA THR A 148 -0.53 10.45 -10.90
C THR A 148 0.35 9.39 -11.56
N LEU A 149 1.30 8.79 -10.82
CA LEU A 149 2.10 7.67 -11.33
C LEU A 149 1.21 6.46 -11.64
N ASN A 150 0.35 6.04 -10.72
CA ASN A 150 -0.52 4.87 -10.94
C ASN A 150 -1.50 5.09 -12.10
N ALA A 151 -2.14 6.25 -12.18
CA ALA A 151 -3.03 6.62 -13.28
C ALA A 151 -2.29 6.61 -14.62
N GLY A 152 -1.05 7.12 -14.66
CA GLY A 152 -0.20 7.06 -15.83
C GLY A 152 0.04 5.64 -16.33
N ILE A 153 0.27 4.68 -15.42
CA ILE A 153 0.50 3.27 -15.79
C ILE A 153 -0.76 2.65 -16.38
N TYR A 154 -1.91 2.87 -15.73
CA TYR A 154 -3.19 2.43 -16.29
C TYR A 154 -3.46 3.03 -17.67
N ALA A 155 -3.12 4.31 -17.88
CA ALA A 155 -3.24 4.94 -19.19
C ALA A 155 -2.26 4.37 -20.22
N ALA A 156 -1.05 3.99 -19.80
CA ALA A 156 0.03 3.54 -20.69
C ALA A 156 -0.10 2.07 -21.11
N ILE A 157 -0.40 1.16 -20.17
CA ILE A 157 -0.36 -0.30 -20.38
C ILE A 157 -1.65 -1.01 -19.99
N GLY A 158 -2.67 -0.25 -19.56
CA GLY A 158 -3.99 -0.78 -19.23
C GLY A 158 -4.00 -1.70 -18.00
N ARG A 159 -5.18 -2.26 -17.74
CA ARG A 159 -5.40 -3.29 -16.72
C ARG A 159 -4.42 -4.46 -16.89
N ASP A 160 -4.28 -4.94 -18.12
CA ASP A 160 -3.51 -6.15 -18.42
C ASP A 160 -2.03 -5.94 -18.11
N GLY A 161 -1.48 -4.77 -18.41
CA GLY A 161 -0.11 -4.43 -18.02
C GLY A 161 0.10 -4.37 -16.51
N VAL A 162 -0.89 -3.88 -15.76
CA VAL A 162 -0.83 -3.79 -14.29
C VAL A 162 -0.90 -5.16 -13.61
N TYR A 163 -1.74 -6.06 -14.12
CA TYR A 163 -2.05 -7.33 -13.48
C TYR A 163 -1.43 -8.53 -14.21
N TYR A 164 -0.12 -8.44 -14.48
CA TYR A 164 0.69 -9.54 -15.03
C TYR A 164 0.17 -10.14 -16.34
N GLY A 165 -0.49 -9.36 -17.18
CA GLY A 165 -1.04 -9.79 -18.47
C GLY A 165 -0.01 -10.55 -19.31
N PHE A 166 1.22 -10.06 -19.38
CA PHE A 166 2.30 -10.70 -20.13
C PHE A 166 2.64 -12.13 -19.63
N LYS A 167 2.43 -12.42 -18.35
CA LYS A 167 2.58 -13.79 -17.77
C LYS A 167 1.31 -14.62 -17.88
N LEU A 168 0.16 -13.97 -17.91
CA LEU A 168 -1.17 -14.60 -17.92
C LEU A 168 -1.75 -14.72 -19.34
N GLY A 169 -0.95 -14.42 -20.37
CA GLY A 169 -1.31 -14.63 -21.78
C GLY A 169 -2.05 -13.47 -22.44
N ALA A 170 -2.13 -12.30 -21.79
CA ALA A 170 -2.70 -11.09 -22.39
C ALA A 170 -1.60 -10.25 -23.09
N PRO A 171 -1.90 -9.64 -24.24
CA PRO A 171 -0.96 -8.75 -24.91
C PRO A 171 -0.81 -7.45 -24.10
N VAL A 172 0.43 -7.11 -23.74
CA VAL A 172 0.75 -5.88 -23.01
C VAL A 172 1.61 -4.98 -23.91
N PRO A 173 1.20 -3.72 -24.18
CA PRO A 173 1.99 -2.84 -25.01
C PRO A 173 3.28 -2.41 -24.29
N TRP A 174 4.38 -2.34 -25.04
CA TRP A 174 5.59 -1.69 -24.55
C TRP A 174 5.41 -0.17 -24.54
N CYS A 175 5.75 0.49 -23.44
CA CYS A 175 5.64 1.93 -23.31
C CYS A 175 6.96 2.54 -22.83
N SER A 176 7.45 3.55 -23.55
CA SER A 176 8.60 4.37 -23.16
C SER A 176 8.21 5.78 -22.70
N GLY A 177 6.91 6.12 -22.72
CA GLY A 177 6.36 7.39 -22.28
C GLY A 177 6.13 7.46 -20.78
N PHE A 178 5.38 8.46 -20.32
CA PHE A 178 5.04 8.60 -18.91
C PHE A 178 4.24 7.39 -18.39
N PRO A 179 4.54 6.87 -17.18
CA PRO A 179 5.59 7.30 -16.24
C PRO A 179 6.93 6.57 -16.40
N PHE A 180 7.08 5.69 -17.39
CA PHE A 180 8.31 4.91 -17.63
C PHE A 180 9.50 5.77 -18.09
N ASN A 181 9.26 6.93 -18.70
CA ASN A 181 10.30 7.90 -19.07
C ASN A 181 10.97 8.62 -17.88
N LEU A 182 10.47 8.45 -16.65
CA LEU A 182 11.05 9.08 -15.44
C LEU A 182 12.26 8.31 -14.88
N GLY A 183 12.62 7.18 -15.50
CA GLY A 183 13.72 6.33 -15.04
C GLY A 183 13.35 5.38 -13.89
N PHE A 184 12.09 5.36 -13.47
CA PHE A 184 11.56 4.35 -12.57
C PHE A 184 11.49 3.00 -13.28
N ARG A 185 11.91 1.93 -12.59
CA ARG A 185 11.71 0.56 -13.08
C ARG A 185 10.29 0.09 -12.75
N HIS A 186 9.81 0.42 -11.55
CA HIS A 186 8.47 0.04 -11.09
C HIS A 186 7.70 1.29 -10.63
N PRO A 187 7.27 2.18 -11.54
CA PRO A 187 6.55 3.40 -11.18
C PRO A 187 5.25 3.12 -10.40
N GLN A 188 4.66 1.93 -10.56
CA GLN A 188 3.46 1.51 -9.80
C GLN A 188 3.77 1.32 -8.32
N TYR A 189 4.94 0.76 -8.01
CA TYR A 189 5.36 0.50 -6.64
C TYR A 189 5.78 1.77 -5.94
N VAL A 190 6.47 2.67 -6.65
CA VAL A 190 6.69 4.03 -6.16
C VAL A 190 5.35 4.72 -5.90
N GLY A 191 4.43 4.70 -6.86
CA GLY A 191 3.13 5.36 -6.74
C GLY A 191 2.27 4.82 -5.59
N GLY A 192 2.21 3.50 -5.44
CA GLY A 192 1.52 2.83 -4.35
C GLY A 192 2.13 3.15 -2.98
N THR A 193 3.46 3.18 -2.88
CA THR A 193 4.18 3.50 -1.64
C THR A 193 3.92 4.93 -1.19
N LEU A 194 4.04 5.91 -2.10
CA LEU A 194 3.75 7.32 -1.79
C LEU A 194 2.29 7.53 -1.34
N SER A 195 1.35 6.86 -2.03
CA SER A 195 -0.08 6.90 -1.65
C SER A 195 -0.29 6.31 -0.25
N GLN A 196 0.39 5.22 0.07
CA GLN A 196 0.29 4.61 1.40
C GLN A 196 0.90 5.51 2.47
N TYR A 197 1.99 6.22 2.19
CA TYR A 197 2.57 7.18 3.13
C TYR A 197 1.58 8.29 3.49
N ALA A 198 0.82 8.79 2.51
CA ALA A 198 -0.26 9.73 2.78
C ALA A 198 -1.35 9.15 3.71
N VAL A 199 -1.75 7.89 3.51
CA VAL A 199 -2.72 7.20 4.41
C VAL A 199 -2.16 7.08 5.83
N PHE A 200 -0.91 6.63 5.98
CA PHE A 200 -0.26 6.57 7.30
C PHE A 200 -0.12 7.94 7.94
N LEU A 201 0.09 8.99 7.14
CA LEU A 201 0.14 10.36 7.64
C LEU A 201 -1.21 10.81 8.17
N ALA A 202 -2.33 10.44 7.53
CA ALA A 202 -3.67 10.71 8.01
C ALA A 202 -3.98 9.99 9.33
N LEU A 203 -3.45 8.77 9.50
CA LEU A 203 -3.62 7.99 10.73
C LEU A 203 -2.63 8.35 11.84
N SER A 204 -1.70 9.29 11.61
CA SER A 204 -0.71 9.65 12.62
C SER A 204 -1.33 10.47 13.77
N SER A 205 -1.09 9.99 14.98
CA SER A 205 -1.48 10.62 16.23
C SER A 205 -0.52 10.16 17.31
N PRO A 206 -0.44 10.83 18.48
CA PRO A 206 0.38 10.33 19.57
C PRO A 206 0.05 8.88 19.96
N ALA A 207 -1.23 8.49 19.91
CA ALA A 207 -1.68 7.14 20.27
C ALA A 207 -1.24 6.09 19.24
N THR A 208 -1.49 6.33 17.95
CA THR A 208 -1.09 5.39 16.88
C THR A 208 0.43 5.31 16.73
N CYS A 209 1.15 6.42 16.90
CA CYS A 209 2.61 6.45 16.91
C CYS A 209 3.19 5.59 18.04
N ARG A 210 2.63 5.66 19.26
CA ARG A 210 3.03 4.78 20.38
C ARG A 210 2.71 3.31 20.11
N ALA A 211 1.58 3.05 19.48
CA ALA A 211 1.11 1.70 19.17
C ALA A 211 1.87 1.00 18.04
N GLY A 212 2.84 1.67 17.38
CA GLY A 212 3.69 1.05 16.36
C GLY A 212 3.39 1.48 14.91
N LEU A 213 2.82 2.66 14.67
CA LEU A 213 2.57 3.17 13.32
C LEU A 213 3.83 3.18 12.45
N LEU A 214 4.97 3.60 13.00
CA LEU A 214 6.24 3.68 12.27
C LEU A 214 6.80 2.29 11.91
N PRO A 215 6.85 1.30 12.83
CA PRO A 215 7.12 -0.08 12.46
C PRO A 215 6.20 -0.66 11.38
N LEU A 216 4.88 -0.38 11.42
CA LEU A 216 3.97 -0.82 10.35
C LEU A 216 4.27 -0.15 9.00
N LEU A 217 4.59 1.14 9.00
CA LEU A 217 4.99 1.87 7.80
C LEU A 217 6.28 1.29 7.19
N ALA A 218 7.26 0.99 8.04
CA ALA A 218 8.51 0.35 7.65
C ALA A 218 8.25 -1.05 7.09
N TRP A 219 7.41 -1.85 7.75
CA TRP A 219 7.01 -3.18 7.28
C TRP A 219 6.35 -3.11 5.90
N TRP A 220 5.44 -2.17 5.69
CA TRP A 220 4.80 -1.96 4.40
C TRP A 220 5.82 -1.61 3.31
N SER A 221 6.78 -0.74 3.62
CA SER A 221 7.87 -0.35 2.71
C SER A 221 8.77 -1.53 2.35
N VAL A 222 9.09 -2.40 3.32
CA VAL A 222 9.87 -3.63 3.09
C VAL A 222 9.14 -4.58 2.16
N ASN A 223 7.83 -4.78 2.34
CA ASN A 223 7.04 -5.65 1.45
C ASN A 223 7.02 -5.11 0.00
N TYR A 224 6.92 -3.79 -0.19
CA TYR A 224 7.03 -3.18 -1.51
C TYR A 224 8.42 -3.37 -2.14
N ALA A 225 9.48 -3.15 -1.36
CA ALA A 225 10.84 -3.35 -1.83
C ALA A 225 11.08 -4.83 -2.21
N ALA A 226 10.56 -5.77 -1.40
CA ALA A 226 10.63 -7.19 -1.67
C ALA A 226 9.92 -7.57 -2.98
N MET A 227 8.71 -7.06 -3.24
CA MET A 227 8.04 -7.35 -4.52
C MET A 227 8.73 -6.69 -5.72
N SER A 228 9.26 -5.49 -5.56
CA SER A 228 10.08 -4.85 -6.61
C SER A 228 11.30 -5.71 -6.96
N TRP A 229 11.85 -6.44 -5.99
CA TRP A 229 12.95 -7.38 -6.20
C TRP A 229 12.49 -8.70 -6.85
N VAL A 230 11.34 -9.25 -6.44
CA VAL A 230 10.77 -10.46 -7.05
C VAL A 230 10.48 -10.28 -8.53
N GLU A 231 10.08 -9.06 -8.94
CA GLU A 231 9.75 -8.72 -10.32
C GLU A 231 10.92 -8.18 -11.14
N ALA A 232 12.13 -8.20 -10.57
CA ALA A 232 13.34 -7.76 -11.23
C ALA A 232 13.89 -8.82 -12.20
#